data_AF-A0A4Q4UJ57-F1
#
_entry.id   AF-A0A4Q4UJ57-F1
#
_cell.length_a   1.000
_cell.length_b   1.000
_cell.length_c   1.000
_cell.angle_alpha   90.00
_cell.angle_beta   90.00
_cell.angle_gamma   90.00
#
_symmetry.space_group_name_H-M   'P 1'
#
loop_
_entity.id
_entity.type
_entity.pdbx_description
1 polymer ?
#
loop_
_entity_poly.entity_id
_entity_poly.type
_entity_poly.pdbx_seq_one_letter_code
_entity_poly.pdbx_strand_id
1 'polypeptide(L)'
;MAKVPRNFRLLEELEKGEKGLGAEACSYGLDNPEDLLMSDWNGTILGPPHSVHENRIYSVKMHCGDQYPDKPPTIQFVSMVNLPCVNQRNGMVDPAQLPCLANWKRENTMETILIELRRYMASSQCFALYRALLRETSHIPLPAEVREAWQPVADPLRHLVRRSFRRNRADTSPRLVYPALAAGYRILALLKNAARDASSAHEPPPSHAHATVLRFLASRQAERRRSLAARETHPPYSRNPPKPSSAPREGTLPLLRRIGPSEYETPHRPLPSSALGGTGRRRVPHVDMAGDFAFLRLTKPQPALLSRILTQKIRRRQRRFDAAKAMGEEGVADAELEDEWERSVRNLSENGGRWRGEWERTARGMQGRKGGVVPETGETTYREELWRNGVQYVHEQLTREREDQVARARALRDLVIRERELAEKEKAERKAERRRQWEEKMKAMGAEIPNETDKGSQASKATF
;
A
#
# COMPACT_ATOMS: atom_id res chain seq x y z
N MET A 1 -2.77 -17.04 20.48
CA MET A 1 -2.93 -17.92 19.29
C MET A 1 -2.29 -19.27 19.56
N ALA A 2 -2.94 -20.40 19.24
CA ALA A 2 -2.37 -21.74 19.47
C ALA A 2 -1.13 -21.97 18.59
N LYS A 3 -0.02 -22.40 19.20
CA LYS A 3 1.26 -22.61 18.51
C LYS A 3 1.44 -24.09 18.15
N VAL A 4 1.52 -24.40 16.86
CA VAL A 4 1.73 -25.77 16.37
C VAL A 4 3.10 -26.28 16.83
N PRO A 5 3.22 -27.43 17.52
CA PRO A 5 4.52 -27.95 17.97
C PRO A 5 5.47 -28.30 16.82
N ARG A 6 6.78 -28.31 17.09
CA ARG A 6 7.86 -28.58 16.11
C ARG A 6 7.58 -29.82 15.23
N ASN A 7 7.30 -30.96 15.86
CA ASN A 7 7.17 -32.23 15.13
C ASN A 7 5.95 -32.22 14.18
N PHE A 8 4.83 -31.61 14.59
CA PHE A 8 3.68 -31.45 13.71
C PHE A 8 3.99 -30.53 12.52
N ARG A 9 4.79 -29.48 12.73
CA ARG A 9 5.25 -28.62 11.63
C ARG A 9 6.13 -29.39 10.65
N LEU A 10 7.06 -30.20 11.14
CA LEU A 10 7.95 -31.00 10.30
C LEU A 10 7.20 -32.09 9.53
N LEU A 11 6.19 -32.72 10.14
CA LEU A 11 5.30 -33.66 9.46
C LEU A 11 4.50 -33.00 8.33
N GLU A 12 3.96 -31.79 8.58
CA GLU A 12 3.27 -31.00 7.55
C GLU A 12 4.21 -30.70 6.37
N GLU A 13 5.45 -30.33 6.64
CA GLU A 13 6.45 -30.09 5.59
C GLU A 13 6.85 -31.38 4.87
N LEU A 14 6.98 -32.51 5.58
CA LEU A 14 7.26 -33.83 5.00
C LEU A 14 6.17 -34.26 4.02
N GLU A 15 4.92 -34.23 4.47
CA GLU A 15 3.76 -34.61 3.68
C GLU A 15 3.64 -33.75 2.41
N LYS A 16 3.96 -32.44 2.53
CA LYS A 16 4.01 -31.54 1.38
C LYS A 16 5.12 -31.90 0.40
N GLY A 17 6.30 -32.26 0.91
CA GLY A 17 7.44 -32.70 0.11
C GLY A 17 7.14 -34.00 -0.66
N GLU A 18 6.60 -35.00 0.01
CA GLU A 18 6.24 -36.31 -0.57
C GLU A 18 5.15 -36.20 -1.65
N LYS A 19 4.17 -35.31 -1.44
CA LYS A 19 3.11 -35.05 -2.42
C LYS A 19 3.56 -34.19 -3.60
N GLY A 20 4.80 -33.69 -3.59
CA GLY A 20 5.31 -32.79 -4.63
C GLY A 20 4.53 -31.47 -4.74
N LEU A 21 3.85 -31.04 -3.66
CA LEU A 21 2.98 -29.86 -3.65
C LEU A 21 3.78 -28.54 -3.45
N GLY A 22 4.95 -28.45 -4.07
CA GLY A 22 5.88 -27.32 -3.94
C GLY A 22 6.33 -26.75 -5.28
N ALA A 23 7.22 -25.75 -5.24
CA ALA A 23 7.78 -25.16 -6.45
C ALA A 23 8.52 -26.22 -7.31
N GLU A 24 8.15 -26.38 -8.58
CA GLU A 24 8.67 -27.40 -9.53
C GLU A 24 10.21 -27.50 -9.61
N ALA A 25 10.91 -26.42 -9.25
CA ALA A 25 12.37 -26.34 -9.36
C ALA A 25 13.13 -26.62 -8.06
N CYS A 26 12.44 -26.93 -6.96
CA CYS A 26 13.03 -27.25 -5.66
C CYS A 26 12.29 -28.42 -5.03
N SER A 27 13.01 -29.35 -4.42
CA SER A 27 12.42 -30.45 -3.65
C SER A 27 13.17 -30.65 -2.34
N TYR A 28 12.53 -31.27 -1.36
CA TYR A 28 13.14 -31.60 -0.07
C TYR A 28 12.48 -32.83 0.54
N GLY A 29 13.24 -33.56 1.36
CA GLY A 29 12.79 -34.75 2.09
C GLY A 29 13.76 -35.08 3.23
N LEU A 30 13.45 -36.11 4.02
CA LEU A 30 14.34 -36.55 5.11
C LEU A 30 15.66 -37.10 4.55
N ASP A 31 16.77 -36.80 5.23
CA ASP A 31 18.08 -37.40 4.90
C ASP A 31 18.11 -38.88 5.35
N ASN A 32 17.49 -39.18 6.50
CA ASN A 32 17.31 -40.53 7.01
C ASN A 32 15.82 -40.81 7.27
N PRO A 33 15.19 -41.78 6.58
CA PRO A 33 13.76 -42.09 6.78
C PRO A 33 13.45 -42.67 8.17
N GLU A 34 14.45 -43.20 8.88
CA GLU A 34 14.30 -43.76 10.23
C GLU A 34 14.43 -42.67 11.33
N ASP A 35 14.70 -41.41 10.98
CA ASP A 35 14.81 -40.31 11.94
C ASP A 35 13.42 -39.84 12.41
N LEU A 36 12.97 -40.40 13.54
CA LEU A 36 11.73 -40.02 14.21
C LEU A 36 11.69 -38.54 14.65
N LEU A 37 12.84 -37.90 14.87
CA LEU A 37 12.92 -36.49 15.27
C LEU A 37 12.88 -35.54 14.08
N MET A 38 12.98 -36.06 12.85
CA MET A 38 12.94 -35.31 11.59
C MET A 38 13.90 -34.11 11.61
N SER A 39 15.12 -34.32 12.08
CA SER A 39 16.10 -33.27 12.31
C SER A 39 16.90 -32.97 11.06
N ASP A 40 17.28 -34.00 10.31
CA ASP A 40 18.13 -33.87 9.12
C ASP A 40 17.36 -34.07 7.82
N TRP A 41 17.50 -33.09 6.92
CA TRP A 41 16.78 -33.02 5.66
C TRP A 41 17.73 -32.82 4.50
N ASN A 42 17.39 -33.40 3.36
CA ASN A 42 18.07 -33.20 2.09
C ASN A 42 17.16 -32.41 1.14
N GLY A 43 17.68 -31.34 0.58
CA GLY A 43 17.05 -30.47 -0.39
C GLY A 43 17.76 -30.52 -1.73
N THR A 44 17.00 -30.38 -2.81
CA THR A 44 17.51 -30.30 -4.18
C THR A 44 17.04 -29.01 -4.84
N ILE A 45 17.97 -28.28 -5.47
CA ILE A 45 17.68 -27.05 -6.22
C ILE A 45 18.07 -27.27 -7.68
N LEU A 46 17.10 -27.13 -8.58
CA LEU A 46 17.36 -27.01 -10.00
C LEU A 46 17.82 -25.59 -10.31
N GLY A 47 19.06 -25.47 -10.77
CA GLY A 47 19.67 -24.18 -11.04
C GLY A 47 18.85 -23.36 -12.04
N PRO A 48 18.70 -22.04 -11.80
CA PRO A 48 17.79 -21.22 -12.60
C PRO A 48 18.22 -21.18 -14.07
N PRO A 49 17.26 -21.20 -15.01
CA PRO A 49 17.55 -21.07 -16.43
C PRO A 49 18.25 -19.74 -16.71
N HIS A 50 19.04 -19.73 -17.79
CA HIS A 50 19.80 -18.56 -18.24
C HIS A 50 20.74 -17.98 -17.19
N SER A 51 21.30 -18.84 -16.34
CA SER A 51 22.33 -18.50 -15.36
C SER A 51 23.53 -19.43 -15.52
N VAL A 52 24.65 -19.11 -14.88
CA VAL A 52 25.81 -20.03 -14.78
C VAL A 52 25.46 -21.35 -14.06
N HIS A 53 24.29 -21.39 -13.42
CA HIS A 53 23.76 -22.53 -12.72
C HIS A 53 22.72 -23.31 -13.56
N GLU A 54 22.41 -22.87 -14.79
CA GLU A 54 21.46 -23.55 -15.68
C GLU A 54 21.87 -25.02 -15.94
N ASN A 55 20.89 -25.91 -16.00
CA ASN A 55 21.07 -27.35 -16.18
C ASN A 55 21.96 -28.03 -15.11
N ARG A 56 22.11 -27.42 -13.93
CA ARG A 56 22.80 -28.01 -12.78
C ARG A 56 21.81 -28.31 -11.66
N ILE A 57 22.07 -29.39 -10.94
CA ILE A 57 21.33 -29.83 -9.77
C ILE A 57 22.23 -29.63 -8.55
N TYR A 58 21.75 -28.92 -7.54
CA TYR A 58 22.47 -28.69 -6.29
C TYR A 58 21.79 -29.42 -5.14
N SER A 59 22.55 -30.25 -4.44
CA SER A 59 22.12 -30.91 -3.20
C SER A 59 22.51 -30.06 -1.99
N VAL A 60 21.59 -29.92 -1.04
CA VAL A 60 21.69 -29.07 0.14
C VAL A 60 21.22 -29.86 1.35
N LYS A 61 22.04 -29.95 2.40
CA LYS A 61 21.61 -30.48 3.70
C LYS A 61 21.05 -29.35 4.56
N MET A 62 19.96 -29.64 5.26
CA MET A 62 19.30 -28.73 6.18
C MET A 62 19.11 -29.44 7.53
N HIS A 63 19.52 -28.81 8.61
CA HIS A 63 19.35 -29.33 9.96
C HIS A 63 18.39 -28.45 10.77
N CYS A 64 17.25 -29.04 11.11
CA CYS A 64 16.15 -28.45 11.87
C CYS A 64 16.33 -28.77 13.36
N GLY A 65 17.00 -27.89 14.11
CA GLY A 65 17.22 -28.09 15.56
C GLY A 65 15.94 -28.02 16.40
N ASP A 66 16.08 -28.20 17.72
CA ASP A 66 14.95 -28.28 18.67
C ASP A 66 14.06 -27.02 18.71
N GLN A 67 14.61 -25.88 18.31
CA GLN A 67 13.92 -24.58 18.30
C GLN A 67 13.28 -24.25 16.94
N TYR A 68 13.30 -25.17 15.98
CA TYR A 68 12.56 -25.02 14.72
C TYR A 68 11.04 -25.14 14.97
N PRO A 69 10.17 -24.34 14.34
CA PRO A 69 10.44 -23.27 13.36
C PRO A 69 10.63 -21.87 13.96
N ASP A 70 10.78 -21.72 15.28
CA ASP A 70 10.97 -20.39 15.88
C ASP A 70 12.34 -19.79 15.55
N LYS A 71 13.36 -20.64 15.38
CA LYS A 71 14.67 -20.30 14.81
C LYS A 71 14.87 -20.97 13.44
N PRO A 72 15.66 -20.34 12.55
CA PRO A 72 15.94 -20.91 11.24
C PRO A 72 16.76 -22.20 11.34
N PRO A 73 16.62 -23.12 10.37
CA PRO A 73 17.48 -24.29 10.27
C PRO A 73 18.89 -23.88 9.80
N THR A 74 19.87 -24.74 10.05
CA THR A 74 21.21 -24.57 9.48
C THR A 74 21.28 -25.22 8.10
N ILE A 75 21.98 -24.59 7.15
CA ILE A 75 21.95 -25.00 5.75
C ILE A 75 23.38 -25.13 5.22
N GLN A 76 23.65 -26.24 4.54
CA GLN A 76 24.95 -26.57 3.98
C GLN A 76 24.79 -27.14 2.56
N PHE A 77 25.47 -26.54 1.60
CA PHE A 77 25.58 -27.10 0.25
C PHE A 77 26.49 -28.33 0.26
N VAL A 78 25.98 -29.45 -0.24
CA VAL A 78 26.78 -30.65 -0.54
C VAL A 78 27.45 -30.47 -1.90
N SER A 79 26.71 -29.97 -2.88
CA SER A 79 27.26 -29.64 -4.19
C SER A 79 28.10 -28.36 -4.10
N MET A 80 29.33 -28.38 -4.61
CA MET A 80 30.17 -27.18 -4.69
C MET A 80 29.48 -26.08 -5.49
N VAL A 81 29.25 -24.93 -4.86
CA VAL A 81 28.56 -23.80 -5.47
C VAL A 81 29.32 -22.51 -5.18
N ASN A 82 29.46 -21.67 -6.21
CA ASN A 82 30.02 -20.35 -6.05
C ASN A 82 28.90 -19.32 -5.83
N LEU A 83 28.53 -19.09 -4.56
CA LEU A 83 27.58 -18.07 -4.16
C LEU A 83 28.16 -17.17 -3.06
N PRO A 84 27.91 -15.84 -3.09
CA PRO A 84 28.42 -14.94 -2.06
C PRO A 84 27.96 -15.26 -0.62
N CYS A 85 26.76 -15.83 -0.48
CA CYS A 85 26.21 -16.26 0.81
C CYS A 85 26.68 -17.65 1.26
N VAL A 86 27.53 -18.33 0.49
CA VAL A 86 28.01 -19.68 0.78
C VAL A 86 29.52 -19.66 1.01
N ASN A 87 29.96 -20.25 2.12
CA ASN A 87 31.37 -20.43 2.38
C ASN A 87 31.95 -21.50 1.45
N GLN A 88 32.91 -21.11 0.62
CA GLN A 88 33.49 -21.95 -0.43
C GLN A 88 34.27 -23.16 0.11
N ARG A 89 34.68 -23.15 1.39
CA ARG A 89 35.48 -24.25 1.97
C ARG A 89 34.64 -25.38 2.54
N ASN A 90 33.50 -25.07 3.16
CA ASN A 90 32.68 -26.04 3.89
C ASN A 90 31.22 -26.09 3.40
N GLY A 91 30.82 -25.24 2.45
CA GLY A 91 29.47 -25.19 1.89
C GLY A 91 28.42 -24.57 2.81
N MET A 92 28.79 -24.04 3.98
CA MET A 92 27.81 -23.45 4.91
C MET A 92 27.26 -22.13 4.38
N VAL A 93 25.95 -21.95 4.55
CA VAL A 93 25.24 -20.72 4.19
C VAL A 93 25.34 -19.71 5.35
N ASP A 94 25.74 -18.48 5.05
CA ASP A 94 25.75 -17.36 5.99
C ASP A 94 24.33 -16.77 6.15
N PRO A 95 23.70 -16.89 7.33
CA PRO A 95 22.34 -16.40 7.56
C PRO A 95 22.19 -14.89 7.34
N ALA A 96 23.24 -14.11 7.57
CA ALA A 96 23.18 -12.65 7.45
C ALA A 96 23.02 -12.18 6.00
N GLN A 97 23.44 -12.99 5.03
CA GLN A 97 23.41 -12.64 3.60
C GLN A 97 22.13 -13.07 2.89
N LEU A 98 21.29 -13.87 3.53
CA LEU A 98 19.99 -14.30 3.02
C LEU A 98 18.86 -13.63 3.80
N PRO A 99 18.07 -12.74 3.17
CA PRO A 99 17.02 -11.99 3.87
C PRO A 99 16.01 -12.86 4.62
N CYS A 100 15.68 -14.05 4.08
CA CYS A 100 14.75 -14.98 4.72
C CYS A 100 15.31 -15.60 6.01
N LEU A 101 16.63 -15.72 6.14
CA LEU A 101 17.31 -16.22 7.34
C LEU A 101 17.65 -15.09 8.31
N ALA A 102 18.12 -13.94 7.80
CA ALA A 102 18.44 -12.77 8.60
C ALA A 102 17.21 -12.21 9.35
N ASN A 103 16.05 -12.20 8.69
CA ASN A 103 14.76 -11.80 9.28
C ASN A 103 13.83 -13.02 9.35
N TRP A 104 14.31 -14.09 9.96
CA TRP A 104 13.54 -15.33 10.10
C TRP A 104 12.21 -15.07 10.79
N LYS A 105 11.15 -15.65 10.23
CA LYS A 105 9.83 -15.69 10.83
C LYS A 105 9.35 -17.12 10.91
N ARG A 106 8.55 -17.41 11.92
CA ARG A 106 8.02 -18.75 12.21
C ARG A 106 7.21 -19.34 11.05
N GLU A 107 6.63 -18.49 10.20
CA GLU A 107 5.84 -18.91 9.05
C GLU A 107 6.72 -19.42 7.89
N ASN A 108 8.02 -19.13 7.90
CA ASN A 108 8.95 -19.62 6.88
C ASN A 108 9.14 -21.15 6.99
N THR A 109 9.42 -21.78 5.85
CA THR A 109 9.61 -23.22 5.69
C THR A 109 10.96 -23.53 5.04
N MET A 110 11.33 -24.80 5.00
CA MET A 110 12.43 -25.29 4.17
C MET A 110 12.23 -24.92 2.69
N GLU A 111 11.01 -25.02 2.18
CA GLU A 111 10.68 -24.61 0.81
C GLU A 111 11.01 -23.12 0.55
N THR A 112 10.62 -22.23 1.46
CA THR A 112 10.92 -20.79 1.35
C THR A 112 12.42 -20.54 1.24
N ILE A 113 13.23 -21.30 1.98
CA ILE A 113 14.70 -21.20 1.95
C ILE A 113 15.22 -21.64 0.57
N LEU A 114 14.77 -22.78 0.05
CA LEU A 114 15.23 -23.32 -1.24
C LEU A 114 14.85 -22.39 -2.41
N ILE A 115 13.64 -21.83 -2.39
CA ILE A 115 13.18 -20.87 -3.41
C ILE A 115 14.03 -19.59 -3.37
N GLU A 116 14.30 -19.04 -2.19
CA GLU A 116 15.12 -17.84 -2.06
C GLU A 116 16.59 -18.08 -2.42
N LEU A 117 17.16 -19.24 -2.10
CA LEU A 117 18.49 -19.65 -2.58
C LEU A 117 18.54 -19.72 -4.10
N ARG A 118 17.53 -20.34 -4.73
CA ARG A 118 17.42 -20.40 -6.20
C ARG A 118 17.29 -19.02 -6.83
N ARG A 119 16.49 -18.14 -6.22
CA ARG A 119 16.36 -16.74 -6.66
C ARG A 119 17.68 -15.98 -6.51
N TYR A 120 18.41 -16.23 -5.43
CA TYR A 120 19.71 -15.64 -5.17
C TYR A 120 20.73 -16.03 -6.25
N MET A 121 20.75 -17.31 -6.65
CA MET A 121 21.54 -17.83 -7.78
C MET A 121 21.27 -17.09 -9.10
N ALA A 122 20.02 -16.67 -9.34
CA ALA A 122 19.67 -15.87 -10.51
C ALA A 122 20.15 -14.40 -10.42
N SER A 123 20.29 -13.84 -9.21
CA SER A 123 20.57 -12.42 -8.97
C SER A 123 22.06 -12.05 -8.84
N SER A 124 22.93 -13.03 -8.57
CA SER A 124 24.35 -12.82 -8.25
C SER A 124 25.11 -12.05 -9.35
N GLN A 125 24.75 -12.27 -10.62
CA GLN A 125 25.34 -11.60 -11.77
C GLN A 125 25.11 -10.08 -11.76
N CYS A 126 23.91 -9.64 -11.36
CA CYS A 126 23.55 -8.21 -11.31
C CYS A 126 24.39 -7.47 -10.25
N PHE A 127 24.56 -8.08 -9.08
CA PHE A 127 25.37 -7.49 -8.00
C PHE A 127 26.86 -7.47 -8.32
N ALA A 128 27.38 -8.54 -8.92
CA ALA A 128 28.77 -8.60 -9.36
C ALA A 128 29.07 -7.52 -10.41
N LEU A 129 28.22 -7.39 -11.43
CA LEU A 129 28.34 -6.36 -12.47
C LEU A 129 28.22 -4.95 -11.89
N TYR A 130 27.26 -4.72 -10.98
CA TYR A 130 27.11 -3.43 -10.30
C TYR A 130 28.39 -3.02 -9.55
N ARG A 131 28.95 -3.94 -8.75
CA ARG A 131 30.19 -3.68 -7.99
C ARG A 131 31.38 -3.45 -8.92
N ALA A 132 31.52 -4.25 -9.98
CA ALA A 132 32.57 -4.09 -10.97
C ALA A 132 32.50 -2.71 -11.65
N LEU A 133 31.32 -2.30 -12.13
CA LEU A 133 31.12 -0.99 -12.76
C LEU A 133 31.47 0.16 -11.82
N LEU A 134 31.01 0.12 -10.56
CA LEU A 134 31.32 1.18 -9.59
C LEU A 134 32.80 1.26 -9.20
N ARG A 135 33.51 0.12 -9.23
CA ARG A 135 34.95 0.09 -9.00
C ARG A 135 35.70 0.72 -10.18
N GLU A 136 35.34 0.39 -11.41
CA GLU A 136 36.00 0.95 -12.59
C GLU A 136 35.72 2.45 -12.75
N THR A 137 34.55 2.95 -12.32
CA THR A 137 34.22 4.39 -12.48
C THR A 137 35.19 5.31 -11.74
N SER A 138 35.78 4.89 -10.62
CA SER A 138 36.73 5.72 -9.86
C SER A 138 38.13 5.79 -10.49
N HIS A 139 38.47 4.88 -11.40
CA HIS A 139 39.78 4.83 -12.05
C HIS A 139 39.86 5.70 -13.31
N ILE A 140 38.74 6.29 -13.74
CA ILE A 140 38.68 7.11 -14.95
C ILE A 140 38.85 8.59 -14.56
N PRO A 141 39.96 9.25 -14.93
CA PRO A 141 40.13 10.67 -14.67
C PRO A 141 39.15 11.48 -15.53
N LEU A 142 38.40 12.36 -14.87
CA LEU A 142 37.48 13.29 -15.53
C LEU A 142 38.06 14.71 -15.54
N PRO A 143 38.03 15.44 -16.67
CA PRO A 143 38.40 16.85 -16.73
C PRO A 143 37.58 17.72 -15.77
N ALA A 144 38.15 18.84 -15.30
CA ALA A 144 37.51 19.71 -14.32
C ALA A 144 36.19 20.29 -14.84
N GLU A 145 36.15 20.65 -16.13
CA GLU A 145 35.00 21.23 -16.81
C GLU A 145 33.79 20.27 -16.75
N VAL A 146 34.06 18.97 -16.89
CA VAL A 146 33.02 17.92 -16.81
C VAL A 146 32.52 17.73 -15.37
N ARG A 147 33.38 17.90 -14.35
CA ARG A 147 32.95 17.79 -12.95
C ARG A 147 32.09 18.99 -12.54
N GLU A 148 32.50 20.19 -12.91
CA GLU A 148 31.74 21.43 -12.65
C GLU A 148 30.37 21.39 -13.33
N ALA A 149 30.35 20.95 -14.59
CA ALA A 149 29.15 20.74 -15.39
C ALA A 149 28.06 19.87 -14.71
N TRP A 150 28.44 18.99 -13.79
CA TRP A 150 27.55 18.00 -13.18
C TRP A 150 27.17 18.28 -11.73
N GLN A 151 27.58 19.41 -11.15
CA GLN A 151 27.19 19.82 -9.80
C GLN A 151 25.64 19.79 -9.61
N PRO A 152 25.14 19.39 -8.41
CA PRO A 152 25.87 19.03 -7.19
C PRO A 152 26.40 17.57 -7.17
N VAL A 153 26.38 16.86 -8.31
CA VAL A 153 26.82 15.46 -8.38
C VAL A 153 28.34 15.40 -8.54
N ALA A 154 29.04 14.99 -7.48
CA ALA A 154 30.50 14.92 -7.45
C ALA A 154 31.12 13.91 -8.44
N ASP A 155 30.49 12.74 -8.62
CA ASP A 155 30.93 11.70 -9.56
C ASP A 155 29.79 11.36 -10.53
N PRO A 156 29.84 11.85 -11.77
CA PRO A 156 28.75 11.67 -12.73
C PRO A 156 28.64 10.22 -13.21
N LEU A 157 29.75 9.50 -13.38
CA LEU A 157 29.74 8.11 -13.84
C LEU A 157 29.13 7.19 -12.79
N ARG A 158 29.56 7.34 -11.54
CA ARG A 158 29.00 6.59 -10.42
C ARG A 158 27.52 6.89 -10.20
N HIS A 159 27.11 8.15 -10.38
CA HIS A 159 25.70 8.54 -10.33
C HIS A 159 24.87 7.86 -11.42
N LEU A 160 25.36 7.83 -12.65
CA LEU A 160 24.66 7.22 -13.78
C LEU A 160 24.53 5.70 -13.64
N VAL A 161 25.58 5.01 -13.17
CA VAL A 161 25.52 3.58 -12.86
C VAL A 161 24.47 3.32 -11.79
N ARG A 162 24.52 4.03 -10.66
CA ARG A 162 23.53 3.90 -9.58
C ARG A 162 22.11 4.16 -10.07
N ARG A 163 21.91 5.21 -10.88
CA ARG A 163 20.59 5.56 -11.43
C ARG A 163 20.06 4.46 -12.35
N SER A 164 20.91 3.87 -13.20
CA SER A 164 20.52 2.79 -14.11
C SER A 164 20.09 1.53 -13.35
N PHE A 165 20.85 1.10 -12.35
CA PHE A 165 20.48 -0.06 -11.53
C PHE A 165 19.23 0.17 -10.69
N ARG A 166 19.01 1.39 -10.16
CA ARG A 166 17.75 1.73 -9.47
C ARG A 166 16.55 1.66 -10.40
N ARG A 167 16.69 2.14 -11.64
CA ARG A 167 15.61 2.08 -12.64
C ARG A 167 15.21 0.64 -12.94
N ASN A 168 16.19 -0.26 -13.04
CA ASN A 168 15.97 -1.65 -13.42
C ASN A 168 15.78 -2.59 -12.19
N ARG A 169 15.62 -2.04 -10.98
CA ARG A 169 15.56 -2.85 -9.74
C ARG A 169 14.38 -3.83 -9.70
N ALA A 170 13.27 -3.46 -10.32
CA ALA A 170 12.05 -4.27 -10.36
C ALA A 170 11.99 -5.20 -11.58
N ASP A 171 12.98 -5.13 -12.48
CA ASP A 171 13.01 -5.96 -13.67
C ASP A 171 13.38 -7.39 -13.29
N THR A 172 12.40 -8.29 -13.34
CA THR A 172 12.58 -9.72 -13.05
C THR A 172 12.43 -10.59 -14.30
N SER A 173 11.90 -10.04 -15.40
CA SER A 173 11.69 -10.79 -16.65
C SER A 173 13.01 -11.05 -17.38
N PRO A 174 13.30 -12.30 -17.79
CA PRO A 174 14.51 -12.61 -18.56
C PRO A 174 14.68 -11.77 -19.83
N ARG A 175 13.57 -11.42 -20.51
CA ARG A 175 13.57 -10.58 -21.72
C ARG A 175 14.08 -9.16 -21.48
N LEU A 176 13.97 -8.66 -20.25
CA LEU A 176 14.45 -7.34 -19.85
C LEU A 176 15.84 -7.41 -19.22
N VAL A 177 16.08 -8.43 -18.38
CA VAL A 177 17.32 -8.60 -17.63
C VAL A 177 18.49 -8.93 -18.57
N TYR A 178 18.31 -9.82 -19.55
CA TYR A 178 19.39 -10.26 -20.43
C TYR A 178 19.98 -9.11 -21.28
N PRO A 179 19.19 -8.33 -22.05
CA PRO A 179 19.73 -7.20 -22.80
C PRO A 179 20.37 -6.15 -21.90
N ALA A 180 19.83 -5.95 -20.69
CA ALA A 180 20.38 -5.01 -19.71
C ALA A 180 21.75 -5.46 -19.18
N LEU A 181 21.91 -6.74 -18.84
CA LEU A 181 23.19 -7.31 -18.44
C LEU A 181 24.22 -7.26 -19.57
N ALA A 182 23.84 -7.67 -20.79
CA ALA A 182 24.71 -7.59 -21.96
C ALA A 182 25.16 -6.15 -22.26
N ALA A 183 24.28 -5.16 -22.13
CA ALA A 183 24.65 -3.75 -22.21
C ALA A 183 25.61 -3.34 -21.08
N GLY A 184 25.36 -3.79 -19.84
CA GLY A 184 26.23 -3.48 -18.71
C GLY A 184 27.65 -4.08 -18.84
N TYR A 185 27.80 -5.31 -19.35
CA TYR A 185 29.11 -5.90 -19.62
C TYR A 185 29.88 -5.17 -20.73
N ARG A 186 29.19 -4.73 -21.79
CA ARG A 186 29.80 -3.88 -22.83
C ARG A 186 30.31 -2.56 -22.25
N ILE A 187 29.54 -1.93 -21.37
CA ILE A 187 29.96 -0.72 -20.67
C ILE A 187 31.15 -1.01 -19.75
N LEU A 188 31.14 -2.12 -19.01
CA LEU A 188 32.27 -2.50 -18.15
C LEU A 188 33.57 -2.65 -18.96
N ALA A 189 33.51 -3.29 -20.13
CA ALA A 189 34.66 -3.40 -21.03
C ALA A 189 35.15 -2.02 -21.50
N LEU A 190 34.23 -1.13 -21.88
CA LEU A 190 34.55 0.25 -22.28
C LEU A 190 35.22 1.03 -21.15
N LEU A 191 34.70 0.93 -19.91
CA LEU A 191 35.28 1.61 -18.75
C LEU A 191 36.68 1.07 -18.40
N LYS A 192 36.88 -0.26 -18.48
CA LYS A 192 38.20 -0.87 -18.27
C LYS A 192 39.23 -0.39 -19.28
N ASN A 193 38.84 -0.29 -20.55
CA ASN A 193 39.73 0.24 -21.59
C ASN A 193 40.06 1.71 -21.30
N ALA A 194 39.06 2.54 -21.00
CA ALA A 194 39.27 3.94 -20.65
C ALA A 194 40.15 4.14 -19.40
N ALA A 195 40.08 3.24 -18.40
CA ALA A 195 40.91 3.30 -17.20
C ALA A 195 42.36 2.85 -17.44
N ARG A 196 42.57 1.82 -18.27
CA ARG A 196 43.91 1.37 -18.67
C ARG A 196 44.67 2.47 -19.41
N ASP A 197 43.98 3.15 -20.31
CA ASP A 197 44.56 4.20 -21.14
C ASP A 197 45.00 5.42 -20.31
N ALA A 198 44.25 5.75 -19.25
CA ALA A 198 44.62 6.80 -18.30
C ALA A 198 45.92 6.51 -17.52
N SER A 199 46.30 5.24 -17.40
CA SER A 199 47.51 4.82 -16.68
C SER A 199 48.76 4.83 -17.58
N SER A 200 48.60 4.84 -18.91
CA SER A 200 49.69 4.85 -19.89
C SER A 200 50.02 6.29 -20.30
N ALA A 201 50.48 7.10 -19.34
CA ALA A 201 50.78 8.52 -19.52
C ALA A 201 52.12 8.79 -20.24
N HIS A 202 52.31 8.24 -21.44
CA HIS A 202 53.38 8.64 -22.36
C HIS A 202 52.80 8.79 -23.77
N GLU A 203 52.51 10.06 -24.13
CA GLU A 203 51.94 10.59 -25.39
C GLU A 203 51.42 9.58 -26.44
N PRO A 204 50.10 9.33 -26.47
CA PRO A 204 49.32 9.52 -27.71
C PRO A 204 47.93 10.19 -27.43
N PRO A 205 47.12 10.52 -28.47
CA PRO A 205 45.81 11.17 -28.29
C PRO A 205 44.86 10.39 -27.37
N PRO A 206 43.85 11.06 -26.76
CA PRO A 206 42.88 10.41 -25.88
C PRO A 206 42.24 9.24 -26.61
N SER A 207 42.50 8.03 -26.11
CA SER A 207 42.00 6.78 -26.67
C SER A 207 40.48 6.86 -26.89
N HIS A 208 40.03 6.22 -27.97
CA HIS A 208 38.63 6.24 -28.43
C HIS A 208 37.63 5.90 -27.31
N ALA A 209 38.01 5.04 -26.36
CA ALA A 209 37.18 4.66 -25.22
C ALA A 209 36.95 5.83 -24.25
N HIS A 210 38.00 6.54 -23.83
CA HIS A 210 37.89 7.70 -22.93
C HIS A 210 37.13 8.85 -23.59
N ALA A 211 37.44 9.15 -24.85
CA ALA A 211 36.70 10.15 -25.63
C ALA A 211 35.20 9.80 -25.75
N THR A 212 34.86 8.50 -25.89
CA THR A 212 33.47 8.04 -25.91
C THR A 212 32.77 8.26 -24.56
N VAL A 213 33.45 8.04 -23.44
CA VAL A 213 32.92 8.34 -22.10
C VAL A 213 32.63 9.83 -21.95
N LEU A 214 33.58 10.70 -22.33
CA LEU A 214 33.40 12.16 -22.23
C LEU A 214 32.24 12.65 -23.11
N ARG A 215 32.17 12.18 -24.37
CA ARG A 215 31.06 12.49 -25.28
C ARG A 215 29.71 12.04 -24.71
N PHE A 216 29.66 10.88 -24.07
CA PHE A 216 28.45 10.40 -23.42
C PHE A 216 28.04 11.28 -22.23
N LEU A 217 28.99 11.69 -21.39
CA LEU A 217 28.73 12.60 -20.27
C LEU A 217 28.22 13.97 -20.75
N ALA A 218 28.84 14.54 -21.81
CA ALA A 218 28.40 15.79 -22.42
C ALA A 218 26.96 15.67 -23.00
N SER A 219 26.67 14.59 -23.72
CA SER A 219 25.34 14.27 -24.23
C SER A 219 24.28 14.24 -23.12
N ARG A 220 24.57 13.55 -22.01
CA ARG A 220 23.65 13.44 -20.86
C ARG A 220 23.45 14.76 -20.14
N GLN A 221 24.49 15.58 -20.05
CA GLN A 221 24.36 16.92 -19.50
C GLN A 221 23.47 17.80 -20.37
N ALA A 222 23.64 17.77 -21.70
CA ALA A 222 22.81 18.53 -22.64
C ALA A 222 21.34 18.10 -22.59
N GLU A 223 21.06 16.79 -22.45
CA GLU A 223 19.71 16.26 -22.21
C GLU A 223 19.11 16.76 -20.90
N ARG A 224 19.90 16.78 -19.80
CA ARG A 224 19.47 17.33 -18.51
C ARG A 224 19.12 18.81 -18.63
N ARG A 225 19.95 19.61 -19.30
CA ARG A 225 19.69 21.06 -19.53
C ARG A 225 18.41 21.27 -20.34
N ARG A 226 18.23 20.54 -21.45
CA ARG A 226 16.98 20.60 -22.24
C ARG A 226 15.75 20.22 -21.41
N SER A 227 15.86 19.19 -20.59
CA SER A 227 14.75 18.75 -19.72
C SER A 227 14.40 19.78 -18.65
N LEU A 228 15.39 20.51 -18.12
CA LEU A 228 15.17 21.60 -17.16
C LEU A 228 14.52 22.81 -17.83
N ALA A 229 15.06 23.25 -18.97
CA ALA A 229 14.47 24.34 -19.76
C ALA A 229 13.03 24.04 -20.18
N ALA A 230 12.74 22.81 -20.63
CA ALA A 230 11.39 22.39 -20.98
C ALA A 230 10.43 22.39 -19.78
N ARG A 231 10.93 22.13 -18.55
CA ARG A 231 10.11 22.22 -17.32
C ARG A 231 9.82 23.67 -16.93
N GLU A 232 10.68 24.60 -17.30
CA GLU A 232 10.46 26.03 -17.08
C GLU A 232 9.45 26.60 -18.09
N THR A 233 9.55 26.22 -19.37
CA THR A 233 8.61 26.68 -20.41
C THR A 233 7.25 26.00 -20.32
N HIS A 234 7.23 24.73 -19.95
CA HIS A 234 6.02 23.95 -19.72
C HIS A 234 6.12 23.29 -18.34
N PRO A 235 5.62 23.95 -17.28
CA PRO A 235 5.53 23.34 -15.97
C PRO A 235 4.90 21.96 -16.14
N PRO A 236 5.56 20.88 -15.69
CA PRO A 236 5.06 19.56 -15.97
C PRO A 236 3.62 19.49 -15.46
N TYR A 237 2.71 19.02 -16.32
CA TYR A 237 1.48 18.40 -15.85
C TYR A 237 1.95 17.21 -15.02
N SER A 238 2.26 17.46 -13.75
CA SER A 238 3.01 16.52 -12.95
C SER A 238 2.20 15.24 -12.93
N ARG A 239 2.84 14.11 -13.23
CA ARG A 239 2.18 12.80 -13.22
C ARG A 239 1.41 12.54 -11.92
N ASN A 240 1.84 13.22 -10.84
CA ASN A 240 1.12 13.41 -9.59
C ASN A 240 0.87 14.91 -9.34
N PRO A 241 -0.24 15.52 -9.80
CA PRO A 241 -0.60 16.87 -9.40
C PRO A 241 -0.53 16.98 -7.87
N PRO A 242 -0.06 18.12 -7.32
CA PRO A 242 -0.16 18.35 -5.89
C PRO A 242 -1.61 18.10 -5.49
N LYS A 243 -1.80 17.18 -4.53
CA LYS A 243 -3.15 16.77 -4.14
C LYS A 243 -3.85 18.05 -3.66
N PRO A 244 -5.01 18.42 -4.25
CA PRO A 244 -5.70 19.62 -3.84
C PRO A 244 -5.95 19.56 -2.34
N SER A 245 -5.74 20.67 -1.63
CA SER A 245 -6.01 20.72 -0.19
C SER A 245 -7.45 20.31 0.08
N SER A 246 -7.67 19.50 1.11
CA SER A 246 -9.02 19.23 1.64
C SER A 246 -9.47 20.29 2.65
N ALA A 247 -8.62 21.26 2.97
CA ALA A 247 -9.00 22.37 3.84
C ALA A 247 -10.12 23.18 3.19
N PRO A 248 -11.10 23.66 3.98
CA PRO A 248 -12.04 24.67 3.51
C PRO A 248 -11.27 25.86 2.91
N ARG A 249 -11.72 26.36 1.77
CA ARG A 249 -11.18 27.59 1.22
C ARG A 249 -11.64 28.75 2.11
N GLU A 250 -10.75 29.69 2.38
CA GLU A 250 -11.08 30.89 3.14
C GLU A 250 -12.26 31.63 2.48
N GLY A 251 -13.19 32.11 3.31
CA GLY A 251 -14.42 32.78 2.86
C GLY A 251 -15.50 31.88 2.23
N THR A 252 -15.28 30.56 2.10
CA THR A 252 -16.31 29.65 1.57
C THR A 252 -17.27 29.22 2.67
N LEU A 253 -18.53 29.60 2.52
CA LEU A 253 -19.60 29.19 3.43
C LEU A 253 -20.04 27.73 3.15
N PRO A 254 -20.27 26.92 4.18
CA PRO A 254 -20.59 25.51 4.02
C PRO A 254 -22.00 25.31 3.47
N LEU A 255 -22.21 24.21 2.73
CA LEU A 255 -23.54 23.83 2.23
C LEU A 255 -24.55 23.61 3.36
N LEU A 256 -24.09 23.03 4.46
CA LEU A 256 -24.87 22.78 5.67
C LEU A 256 -24.20 23.49 6.83
N ARG A 257 -24.96 24.33 7.53
CA ARG A 257 -24.54 24.96 8.79
C ARG A 257 -25.36 24.36 9.93
N ARG A 258 -24.67 23.93 10.98
CA ARG A 258 -25.34 23.43 12.19
C ARG A 258 -25.94 24.60 12.95
N ILE A 259 -27.23 24.52 13.25
CA ILE A 259 -27.96 25.50 14.07
C ILE A 259 -28.40 24.91 15.42
N GLY A 260 -28.47 23.58 15.52
CA GLY A 260 -28.78 22.88 16.76
C GLY A 260 -28.15 21.48 16.83
N PRO A 261 -28.44 20.69 17.89
CA PRO A 261 -27.88 19.35 18.09
C PRO A 261 -28.14 18.39 16.91
N SER A 262 -29.32 18.47 16.30
CA SER A 262 -29.74 17.64 15.16
C SER A 262 -30.39 18.45 14.04
N GLU A 263 -30.06 19.75 13.97
CA GLU A 263 -30.68 20.69 13.05
C GLU A 263 -29.63 21.41 12.20
N TYR A 264 -29.95 21.50 10.90
CA TYR A 264 -29.07 22.02 9.88
C TYR A 264 -29.83 22.94 8.93
N GLU A 265 -29.22 24.09 8.64
CA GLU A 265 -29.68 25.02 7.62
C GLU A 265 -28.79 24.99 6.37
N THR A 266 -29.30 25.50 5.26
CA THR A 266 -28.58 25.61 3.98
C THR A 266 -28.40 27.07 3.60
N PRO A 267 -27.30 27.73 3.97
CA PRO A 267 -27.20 29.19 3.94
C PRO A 267 -27.24 29.81 2.52
N HIS A 268 -26.88 29.06 1.48
CA HIS A 268 -26.82 29.58 0.09
C HIS A 268 -27.82 28.93 -0.86
N ARG A 269 -28.66 28.02 -0.37
CA ARG A 269 -29.56 27.26 -1.24
C ARG A 269 -30.99 27.24 -0.70
N PRO A 270 -32.00 27.26 -1.60
CA PRO A 270 -31.92 27.28 -3.07
C PRO A 270 -31.35 28.58 -3.66
N LEU A 271 -30.62 28.49 -4.79
CA LEU A 271 -30.08 29.68 -5.48
C LEU A 271 -31.23 30.45 -6.18
N PRO A 272 -31.18 31.79 -6.29
CA PRO A 272 -32.13 32.54 -7.13
C PRO A 272 -31.90 32.28 -8.63
N SER A 273 -32.91 32.53 -9.47
CA SER A 273 -32.85 32.28 -10.92
C SER A 273 -31.72 33.05 -11.62
N SER A 274 -31.42 34.27 -11.15
CA SER A 274 -30.32 35.11 -11.65
C SER A 274 -28.92 34.55 -11.35
N ALA A 275 -28.79 33.70 -10.32
CA ALA A 275 -27.53 33.07 -9.94
C ALA A 275 -27.33 31.69 -10.59
N LEU A 276 -28.24 31.25 -11.47
CA LEU A 276 -28.13 29.99 -12.19
C LEU A 276 -27.15 30.14 -13.37
N GLY A 277 -26.02 29.42 -13.32
CA GLY A 277 -25.05 29.40 -14.43
C GLY A 277 -25.52 28.62 -15.67
N GLY A 278 -24.85 28.84 -16.80
CA GLY A 278 -25.06 28.10 -18.04
C GLY A 278 -26.38 28.44 -18.74
N THR A 279 -27.26 27.46 -18.92
CA THR A 279 -28.53 27.61 -19.67
C THR A 279 -29.60 28.43 -18.91
N GLY A 280 -29.29 28.96 -17.72
CA GLY A 280 -30.26 29.62 -16.84
C GLY A 280 -31.40 28.71 -16.37
N ARG A 281 -31.23 27.37 -16.46
CA ARG A 281 -32.25 26.39 -16.08
C ARG A 281 -31.86 25.73 -14.77
N ARG A 282 -32.75 25.76 -13.78
CA ARG A 282 -32.54 25.07 -12.51
C ARG A 282 -32.47 23.56 -12.73
N ARG A 283 -31.39 22.95 -12.26
CA ARG A 283 -31.23 21.49 -12.21
C ARG A 283 -31.34 21.07 -10.75
N VAL A 284 -32.37 20.28 -10.45
CA VAL A 284 -32.61 19.77 -9.10
C VAL A 284 -31.49 18.80 -8.72
N PRO A 285 -30.73 19.05 -7.64
CA PRO A 285 -29.70 18.13 -7.17
C PRO A 285 -30.28 16.84 -6.60
N HIS A 286 -29.45 15.79 -6.50
CA HIS A 286 -29.84 14.51 -5.91
C HIS A 286 -29.12 14.27 -4.58
N VAL A 287 -29.81 13.76 -3.56
CA VAL A 287 -29.19 13.31 -2.30
C VAL A 287 -28.71 11.88 -2.48
N ASP A 288 -27.42 11.65 -2.27
CA ASP A 288 -26.78 10.35 -2.47
C ASP A 288 -26.03 9.93 -1.19
N MET A 289 -25.74 8.64 -1.07
CA MET A 289 -25.11 8.04 0.10
C MET A 289 -23.77 7.40 -0.28
N ALA A 290 -22.72 7.73 0.46
CA ALA A 290 -21.42 7.07 0.35
C ALA A 290 -21.07 6.43 1.71
N GLY A 291 -21.42 5.14 1.85
CA GLY A 291 -21.48 4.50 3.16
C GLY A 291 -22.50 5.22 4.04
N ASP A 292 -22.10 5.63 5.24
CA ASP A 292 -22.95 6.39 6.17
C ASP A 292 -22.99 7.91 5.90
N PHE A 293 -22.26 8.41 4.90
CA PHE A 293 -22.16 9.85 4.66
C PHE A 293 -23.13 10.30 3.57
N ALA A 294 -24.14 11.09 3.96
CA ALA A 294 -25.07 11.74 3.03
C ALA A 294 -24.41 12.96 2.37
N PHE A 295 -24.58 13.10 1.05
CA PHE A 295 -24.07 14.25 0.31
C PHE A 295 -24.98 14.64 -0.85
N LEU A 296 -24.86 15.90 -1.27
CA LEU A 296 -25.62 16.44 -2.40
C LEU A 296 -24.81 16.35 -3.70
N ARG A 297 -25.32 15.63 -4.69
CA ARG A 297 -24.71 15.51 -6.02
C ARG A 297 -25.19 16.66 -6.91
N LEU A 298 -24.33 17.67 -7.06
CA LEU A 298 -24.61 18.87 -7.87
C LEU A 298 -24.31 18.68 -9.36
N THR A 299 -23.32 17.85 -9.71
CA THR A 299 -22.87 17.64 -11.09
C THR A 299 -22.65 16.15 -11.38
N LYS A 300 -22.74 15.80 -12.67
CA LYS A 300 -22.33 14.49 -13.22
C LYS A 300 -21.34 14.75 -14.38
N PRO A 301 -20.12 14.20 -14.35
CA PRO A 301 -19.55 13.31 -13.33
C PRO A 301 -19.28 14.00 -11.98
N GLN A 302 -19.12 13.20 -10.92
CA GLN A 302 -18.82 13.69 -9.57
C GLN A 302 -17.46 14.39 -9.52
N PRO A 303 -17.32 15.53 -8.80
CA PRO A 303 -16.03 16.16 -8.63
C PRO A 303 -15.04 15.23 -7.90
N ALA A 304 -13.83 15.08 -8.46
CA ALA A 304 -12.79 14.23 -7.88
C ALA A 304 -12.43 14.59 -6.42
N LEU A 305 -12.49 15.88 -6.08
CA LEU A 305 -12.26 16.37 -4.72
C LEU A 305 -13.30 15.82 -3.72
N LEU A 306 -14.58 15.82 -4.11
CA LEU A 306 -15.66 15.30 -3.28
C LEU A 306 -15.51 13.79 -3.08
N SER A 307 -15.26 13.04 -4.16
CA SER A 307 -15.02 11.59 -4.08
C SER A 307 -13.87 11.28 -3.12
N ARG A 308 -12.75 12.00 -3.23
CA ARG A 308 -11.59 11.84 -2.33
C ARG A 308 -11.95 12.09 -0.87
N ILE A 309 -12.69 13.15 -0.56
CA ILE A 309 -13.10 13.49 0.81
C ILE A 309 -14.02 12.40 1.38
N LEU A 310 -15.00 11.92 0.61
CA LEU A 310 -15.89 10.84 1.03
C LEU A 310 -15.09 9.56 1.31
N THR A 311 -14.19 9.15 0.42
CA THR A 311 -13.32 7.99 0.65
C THR A 311 -12.46 8.16 1.91
N GLN A 312 -11.91 9.35 2.17
CA GLN A 312 -11.14 9.63 3.38
C GLN A 312 -11.99 9.51 4.65
N LYS A 313 -13.23 10.01 4.63
CA LYS A 313 -14.18 9.89 5.75
C LYS A 313 -14.55 8.43 6.01
N ILE A 314 -14.93 7.68 4.98
CA ILE A 314 -15.26 6.25 5.07
C ILE A 314 -14.09 5.48 5.68
N ARG A 315 -12.86 5.68 5.19
CA ARG A 315 -11.66 5.01 5.74
C ARG A 315 -11.33 5.42 7.17
N ARG A 316 -11.63 6.65 7.60
CA ARG A 316 -11.43 7.08 8.99
C ARG A 316 -12.44 6.41 9.91
N ARG A 317 -13.72 6.36 9.50
CA ARG A 317 -14.79 5.68 10.23
C ARG A 317 -14.51 4.17 10.34
N GLN A 318 -14.13 3.54 9.23
CA GLN A 318 -13.76 2.12 9.22
C GLN A 318 -12.63 1.82 10.19
N ARG A 319 -11.56 2.62 10.21
CA ARG A 319 -10.45 2.44 11.16
C ARG A 319 -10.88 2.53 12.63
N ARG A 320 -11.82 3.42 12.97
CA ARG A 320 -12.37 3.48 14.34
C ARG A 320 -13.20 2.25 14.66
N PHE A 321 -14.02 1.82 13.71
CA PHE A 321 -14.81 0.60 13.85
C PHE A 321 -13.92 -0.63 14.06
N ASP A 322 -12.89 -0.80 13.22
CA ASP A 322 -11.92 -1.89 13.31
C ASP A 322 -11.17 -1.84 14.66
N ALA A 323 -10.77 -0.65 15.12
CA ALA A 323 -10.12 -0.48 16.42
C ALA A 323 -11.04 -0.85 17.58
N ALA A 324 -12.30 -0.41 17.58
CA ALA A 324 -13.28 -0.78 18.60
C ALA A 324 -13.54 -2.29 18.63
N LYS A 325 -13.64 -2.90 17.44
CA LYS A 325 -13.80 -4.34 17.28
C LYS A 325 -12.60 -5.09 17.85
N ALA A 326 -11.38 -4.70 17.48
CA ALA A 326 -10.16 -5.33 17.98
C ALA A 326 -10.01 -5.19 19.51
N MET A 327 -10.29 -4.01 20.05
CA MET A 327 -10.30 -3.79 21.51
C MET A 327 -11.35 -4.67 22.20
N GLY A 328 -12.55 -4.81 21.64
CA GLY A 328 -13.63 -5.59 22.24
C GLY A 328 -13.45 -7.11 22.15
N GLU A 329 -12.93 -7.62 21.02
CA GLU A 329 -12.81 -9.06 20.78
C GLU A 329 -11.53 -9.66 21.39
N GLU A 330 -10.39 -8.97 21.25
CA GLU A 330 -9.09 -9.48 21.71
C GLU A 330 -8.60 -8.70 22.93
N GLY A 331 -8.65 -7.37 22.87
CA GLY A 331 -8.05 -6.51 23.90
C GLY A 331 -8.66 -6.68 25.29
N VAL A 332 -9.98 -6.86 25.39
CA VAL A 332 -10.66 -7.06 26.69
C VAL A 332 -10.26 -8.37 27.34
N ALA A 333 -10.14 -9.45 26.56
CA ALA A 333 -9.72 -10.75 27.07
C ALA A 333 -8.25 -10.72 27.52
N ASP A 334 -7.38 -10.04 26.77
CA ASP A 334 -5.99 -9.86 27.16
C ASP A 334 -5.87 -8.99 28.42
N ALA A 335 -6.69 -7.93 28.54
CA ALA A 335 -6.73 -7.09 29.73
C ALA A 335 -7.24 -7.82 30.97
N GLU A 336 -8.18 -8.77 30.82
CA GLU A 336 -8.60 -9.67 31.89
C GLU A 336 -7.43 -10.51 32.43
N LEU A 337 -6.62 -11.07 31.54
CA LEU A 337 -5.45 -11.87 31.92
C LEU A 337 -4.36 -11.03 32.58
N GLU A 338 -4.15 -9.80 32.12
CA GLU A 338 -3.21 -8.86 32.76
C GLU A 338 -3.69 -8.50 34.18
N ASP A 339 -4.97 -8.18 34.35
CA ASP A 339 -5.57 -7.91 35.66
C ASP A 339 -5.44 -9.13 36.62
N GLU A 340 -5.52 -10.36 36.10
CA GLU A 340 -5.28 -11.60 36.86
C GLU A 340 -3.81 -11.79 37.24
N TRP A 341 -2.90 -11.43 36.34
CA TRP A 341 -1.47 -11.48 36.59
C TRP A 341 -1.05 -10.45 37.64
N GLU A 342 -1.50 -9.20 37.54
CA GLU A 342 -1.22 -8.14 38.53
C GLU A 342 -1.71 -8.54 39.93
N ARG A 343 -2.92 -9.11 40.02
CA ARG A 343 -3.43 -9.67 41.28
C ARG A 343 -2.52 -10.75 41.83
N SER A 344 -2.06 -11.66 40.97
CA SER A 344 -1.17 -12.74 41.37
C SER A 344 0.18 -12.23 41.86
N VAL A 345 0.75 -11.23 41.19
CA VAL A 345 2.01 -10.57 41.57
C VAL A 345 1.87 -9.82 42.90
N ARG A 346 0.77 -9.08 43.09
CA ARG A 346 0.48 -8.36 44.34
C ARG A 346 0.41 -9.34 45.53
N ASN A 347 -0.36 -10.42 45.37
CA ASN A 347 -0.47 -11.48 46.39
C ASN A 347 0.88 -12.14 46.72
N LEU A 348 1.74 -12.34 45.73
CA LEU A 348 3.09 -12.90 45.92
C LEU A 348 4.01 -11.96 46.71
N SER A 349 3.88 -10.65 46.48
CA SER A 349 4.63 -9.61 47.18
C SER A 349 4.19 -9.50 48.65
N GLU A 350 2.89 -9.61 48.93
CA GLU A 350 2.34 -9.48 50.29
C GLU A 350 2.55 -10.75 51.12
N ASN A 351 2.52 -11.94 50.51
CA ASN A 351 2.57 -13.23 51.22
C ASN A 351 3.95 -13.94 51.21
N GLY A 352 5.03 -13.25 50.82
CA GLY A 352 6.40 -13.72 51.08
C GLY A 352 6.89 -14.91 50.25
N GLY A 353 6.67 -14.90 48.93
CA GLY A 353 7.60 -15.54 47.97
C GLY A 353 7.85 -17.06 48.04
N ARG A 354 6.89 -17.91 48.39
CA ARG A 354 7.07 -19.38 48.30
C ARG A 354 6.64 -19.92 46.93
N TRP A 355 7.52 -19.80 45.92
CA TRP A 355 7.22 -20.06 44.51
C TRP A 355 7.14 -21.54 44.08
N ARG A 356 7.40 -22.52 44.96
CA ARG A 356 7.59 -23.93 44.57
C ARG A 356 6.66 -24.86 45.35
N GLY A 357 5.44 -25.09 44.83
CA GLY A 357 4.54 -26.14 45.31
C GLY A 357 3.04 -25.81 45.34
N GLU A 358 2.64 -24.57 45.06
CA GLU A 358 1.24 -24.15 45.16
C GLU A 358 0.55 -23.96 43.80
N TRP A 359 1.29 -23.59 42.75
CA TRP A 359 0.76 -23.42 41.39
C TRP A 359 0.02 -24.66 40.85
N GLU A 360 0.46 -25.88 41.21
CA GLU A 360 -0.24 -27.12 40.82
C GLU A 360 -1.58 -27.34 41.55
N ARG A 361 -1.74 -26.78 42.76
CA ARG A 361 -3.01 -26.81 43.52
C ARG A 361 -3.98 -25.72 43.07
N THR A 362 -3.49 -24.52 42.76
CA THR A 362 -4.32 -23.40 42.30
C THR A 362 -4.81 -23.58 40.86
N ALA A 363 -3.98 -24.15 39.98
CA ALA A 363 -4.35 -24.41 38.58
C ALA A 363 -5.50 -25.43 38.43
N ARG A 364 -5.63 -26.39 39.38
CA ARG A 364 -6.78 -27.32 39.42
C ARG A 364 -8.08 -26.69 39.96
N GLY A 365 -8.00 -25.61 40.72
CA GLY A 365 -9.17 -24.92 41.31
C GLY A 365 -9.76 -23.80 40.46
N MET A 366 -9.06 -23.39 39.39
CA MET A 366 -9.47 -22.24 38.56
C MET A 366 -10.57 -22.57 37.52
N GLN A 367 -10.93 -23.85 37.36
CA GLN A 367 -12.11 -24.26 36.60
C GLN A 367 -13.38 -24.03 37.43
N GLY A 368 -13.85 -22.78 37.53
CA GLY A 368 -15.22 -22.55 38.00
C GLY A 368 -15.56 -21.21 38.64
N ARG A 369 -14.61 -20.28 38.83
CA ARG A 369 -14.91 -19.03 39.54
C ARG A 369 -15.24 -17.88 38.59
N LYS A 370 -16.46 -17.87 38.07
CA LYS A 370 -17.08 -16.68 37.45
C LYS A 370 -17.48 -15.71 38.56
N GLY A 371 -16.65 -14.71 38.82
CA GLY A 371 -16.98 -13.63 39.75
C GLY A 371 -15.79 -12.72 39.96
N GLY A 372 -15.78 -11.60 39.23
CA GLY A 372 -14.80 -10.54 39.43
C GLY A 372 -14.93 -9.98 40.86
N VAL A 373 -13.86 -10.09 41.64
CA VAL A 373 -13.72 -9.40 42.92
C VAL A 373 -13.16 -8.02 42.60
N VAL A 374 -13.95 -6.99 42.87
CA VAL A 374 -13.55 -5.58 42.73
C VAL A 374 -12.54 -5.25 43.84
N PRO A 375 -11.41 -4.57 43.56
CA PRO A 375 -10.48 -4.13 44.60
C PRO A 375 -11.14 -3.08 45.51
N GLU A 376 -10.97 -3.19 46.84
CA GLU A 376 -11.48 -2.22 47.83
C GLU A 376 -10.85 -0.82 47.71
N THR A 377 -9.80 -0.65 46.90
CA THR A 377 -9.03 0.60 46.77
C THR A 377 -9.59 1.62 45.78
N GLY A 378 -10.68 1.33 45.08
CA GLY A 378 -11.28 2.26 44.10
C GLY A 378 -10.46 2.47 42.83
N GLU A 379 -9.41 1.68 42.63
CA GLU A 379 -8.60 1.65 41.40
C GLU A 379 -9.34 0.85 40.31
N THR A 380 -9.50 1.44 39.13
CA THR A 380 -10.13 0.80 37.97
C THR A 380 -9.22 -0.27 37.38
N THR A 381 -9.77 -1.44 37.03
CA THR A 381 -8.95 -2.48 36.40
C THR A 381 -8.65 -2.12 34.94
N TYR A 382 -7.58 -2.66 34.38
CA TYR A 382 -7.19 -2.36 33.01
C TYR A 382 -8.29 -2.78 32.02
N ARG A 383 -8.94 -3.92 32.26
CA ARG A 383 -10.12 -4.36 31.50
C ARG A 383 -11.25 -3.33 31.53
N GLU A 384 -11.56 -2.79 32.70
CA GLU A 384 -12.64 -1.81 32.87
C GLU A 384 -12.34 -0.49 32.16
N GLU A 385 -11.10 -0.03 32.25
CA GLU A 385 -10.66 1.16 31.52
C GLU A 385 -10.70 0.95 30.01
N LEU A 386 -10.21 -0.18 29.52
CA LEU A 386 -10.22 -0.51 28.09
C LEU A 386 -11.66 -0.62 27.56
N TRP A 387 -12.57 -1.24 28.32
CA TRP A 387 -13.96 -1.34 27.94
C TRP A 387 -14.65 0.03 27.91
N ARG A 388 -14.53 0.81 29.00
CA ARG A 388 -15.24 2.08 29.15
C ARG A 388 -14.66 3.17 28.24
N ASN A 389 -13.36 3.39 28.31
CA ASN A 389 -12.69 4.50 27.62
C ASN A 389 -12.25 4.12 26.19
N GLY A 390 -12.13 2.83 25.89
CA GLY A 390 -11.82 2.32 24.55
C GLY A 390 -13.08 1.94 23.78
N VAL A 391 -13.68 0.79 24.12
CA VAL A 391 -14.76 0.19 23.33
C VAL A 391 -16.04 1.03 23.36
N GLN A 392 -16.56 1.32 24.55
CA GLN A 392 -17.83 2.06 24.71
C GLN A 392 -17.70 3.49 24.19
N TYR A 393 -16.62 4.20 24.55
CA TYR A 393 -16.37 5.54 24.04
C TYR A 393 -16.37 5.58 22.51
N VAL A 394 -15.63 4.69 21.83
CA VAL A 394 -15.59 4.69 20.35
C VAL A 394 -16.97 4.35 19.77
N HIS A 395 -17.71 3.43 20.38
CA HIS A 395 -19.08 3.11 19.95
C HIS A 395 -20.01 4.32 20.07
N GLU A 396 -19.96 5.05 21.19
CA GLU A 396 -20.72 6.29 21.38
C GLU A 396 -20.36 7.35 20.33
N GLN A 397 -19.07 7.51 20.02
CA GLN A 397 -18.65 8.44 18.97
C GLN A 397 -19.22 8.05 17.59
N LEU A 398 -19.25 6.76 17.26
CA LEU A 398 -19.82 6.25 16.00
C LEU A 398 -21.33 6.46 15.94
N THR A 399 -22.03 6.30 17.06
CA THR A 399 -23.47 6.56 17.21
C THR A 399 -23.78 8.03 17.04
N ARG A 400 -23.10 8.93 17.77
CA ARG A 400 -23.25 10.39 17.62
C ARG A 400 -22.97 10.83 16.18
N GLU A 401 -21.94 10.28 15.53
CA GLU A 401 -21.66 10.56 14.12
C GLU A 401 -22.80 10.10 13.20
N ARG A 402 -23.41 8.93 13.47
CA ARG A 402 -24.54 8.41 12.70
C ARG A 402 -25.77 9.31 12.83
N GLU A 403 -26.12 9.70 14.05
CA GLU A 403 -27.22 10.63 14.33
C GLU A 403 -27.00 11.96 13.60
N ASP A 404 -25.76 12.48 13.63
CA ASP A 404 -25.40 13.68 12.88
C ASP A 404 -25.59 13.52 11.37
N GLN A 405 -25.21 12.37 10.79
CA GLN A 405 -25.42 12.10 9.37
C GLN A 405 -26.91 12.00 9.01
N VAL A 406 -27.74 11.44 9.88
CA VAL A 406 -29.21 11.41 9.69
C VAL A 406 -29.78 12.81 9.69
N ALA A 407 -29.38 13.67 10.63
CA ALA A 407 -29.80 15.07 10.68
C ALA A 407 -29.40 15.83 9.40
N ARG A 408 -28.17 15.64 8.92
CA ARG A 408 -27.71 16.21 7.64
C ARG A 408 -28.51 15.70 6.45
N ALA A 409 -28.80 14.40 6.40
CA ALA A 409 -29.55 13.79 5.32
C ALA A 409 -30.97 14.36 5.22
N ARG A 410 -31.63 14.59 6.37
CA ARG A 410 -32.94 15.27 6.44
C ARG A 410 -32.87 16.67 5.85
N ALA A 411 -31.93 17.51 6.30
CA ALA A 411 -31.77 18.86 5.77
C ALA A 411 -31.46 18.91 4.26
N LEU A 412 -30.68 17.95 3.75
CA LEU A 412 -30.41 17.81 2.31
C LEU A 412 -31.67 17.42 1.53
N ARG A 413 -32.49 16.51 2.07
CA ARG A 413 -33.77 16.12 1.46
C ARG A 413 -34.71 17.31 1.39
N ASP A 414 -34.85 18.06 2.47
CA ASP A 414 -35.72 19.25 2.53
C ASP A 414 -35.26 20.33 1.55
N LEU A 415 -33.94 20.48 1.38
CA LEU A 415 -33.39 21.34 0.34
C LEU A 415 -33.77 20.88 -1.07
N VAL A 416 -33.67 19.59 -1.37
CA VAL A 416 -34.02 19.05 -2.69
C VAL A 416 -35.50 19.24 -2.99
N ILE A 417 -36.37 19.10 -1.99
CA ILE A 417 -37.81 19.38 -2.12
C ILE A 417 -38.02 20.85 -2.52
N ARG A 418 -37.42 21.80 -1.79
CA ARG A 418 -37.51 23.24 -2.11
C ARG A 418 -36.95 23.56 -3.51
N GLU A 419 -35.82 22.97 -3.90
CA GLU A 419 -35.25 23.13 -5.25
C GLU A 419 -36.20 22.59 -6.35
N ARG A 420 -36.92 21.49 -6.08
CA ARG A 420 -37.88 20.90 -7.02
C ARG A 420 -39.13 21.77 -7.17
N GLU A 421 -39.66 22.30 -6.07
CA GLU A 421 -40.80 23.22 -6.10
C GLU A 421 -40.49 24.48 -6.90
N LEU A 422 -39.31 25.08 -6.70
CA LEU A 422 -38.86 26.23 -7.47
C LEU A 422 -38.66 25.89 -8.95
N ALA A 423 -38.11 24.72 -9.27
CA ALA A 423 -37.93 24.28 -10.65
C ALA A 423 -39.27 24.15 -11.40
N GLU A 424 -40.32 23.65 -10.74
CA GLU A 424 -41.66 23.56 -11.34
C GLU A 424 -42.31 24.95 -11.50
N LYS A 425 -42.16 25.86 -10.53
CA LYS A 425 -42.61 27.26 -10.65
C LYS A 425 -41.95 27.96 -11.84
N GLU A 426 -40.62 27.92 -11.93
CA GLU A 426 -39.85 28.53 -13.05
C GLU A 426 -40.18 27.88 -14.40
N LYS A 427 -40.55 26.59 -14.42
CA LYS A 427 -40.98 25.90 -15.64
C LYS A 427 -42.39 26.34 -16.06
N ALA A 428 -43.30 26.55 -15.11
CA ALA A 428 -44.64 27.08 -15.37
C ALA A 428 -44.58 28.53 -15.87
N GLU A 429 -43.81 29.40 -15.22
CA GLU A 429 -43.59 30.79 -15.64
C GLU A 429 -43.05 30.87 -17.06
N ARG A 430 -42.00 30.08 -17.39
CA ARG A 430 -41.47 30.02 -18.76
C ARG A 430 -42.45 29.43 -19.78
N LYS A 431 -43.36 28.56 -19.36
CA LYS A 431 -44.42 28.05 -20.26
C LYS A 431 -45.44 29.15 -20.53
N ALA A 432 -45.83 29.90 -19.51
CA ALA A 432 -46.73 31.05 -19.62
C ALA A 432 -46.11 32.19 -20.44
N GLU A 433 -44.84 32.52 -20.23
CA GLU A 433 -44.13 33.54 -21.01
C GLU A 433 -44.00 33.15 -22.47
N ARG A 434 -43.60 31.90 -22.76
CA ARG A 434 -43.59 31.38 -24.15
C ARG A 434 -44.97 31.41 -24.79
N ARG A 435 -46.02 31.14 -24.01
CA ARG A 435 -47.41 31.25 -24.48
C ARG A 435 -47.76 32.70 -24.81
N ARG A 436 -47.44 33.66 -23.93
CA ARG A 436 -47.64 35.10 -24.17
C ARG A 436 -46.91 35.59 -25.42
N GLN A 437 -45.62 35.27 -25.55
CA GLN A 437 -44.82 35.62 -26.73
C GLN A 437 -45.38 35.00 -28.01
N TRP A 438 -45.88 33.75 -27.94
CA TRP A 438 -46.54 33.11 -29.07
C TRP A 438 -47.86 33.81 -29.42
N GLU A 439 -48.68 34.16 -28.43
CA GLU A 439 -49.93 34.91 -28.65
C GLU A 439 -49.70 36.30 -29.23
N GLU A 440 -48.71 37.04 -28.73
CA GLU A 440 -48.28 38.34 -29.30
C GLU A 440 -47.82 38.18 -30.75
N LYS A 441 -47.03 37.15 -31.04
CA LYS A 441 -46.56 36.85 -32.40
C LYS A 441 -47.70 36.45 -33.34
N MET A 442 -48.68 35.68 -32.86
CA MET A 442 -49.87 35.29 -33.64
C MET A 442 -50.78 36.50 -33.90
N LYS A 443 -50.97 37.39 -32.92
CA LYS A 443 -51.66 38.68 -33.10
C LYS A 443 -50.96 39.54 -34.14
N ALA A 444 -49.63 39.64 -34.09
CA ALA A 444 -48.86 40.41 -35.08
C ALA A 444 -48.97 39.84 -36.50
N MET A 445 -49.21 38.53 -36.65
CA MET A 445 -49.42 37.86 -37.94
C MET A 445 -50.89 37.78 -38.39
N GLY A 446 -51.83 38.34 -37.62
CA GLY A 446 -53.26 38.34 -37.98
C GLY A 446 -53.96 36.99 -37.92
N ALA A 447 -53.40 36.01 -37.19
CA ALA A 447 -53.96 34.67 -37.07
C ALA A 447 -54.84 34.52 -35.80
N GLU A 448 -55.97 33.82 -35.91
CA GLU A 448 -56.87 33.55 -34.78
C GLU A 448 -56.21 32.65 -33.73
N ILE A 449 -56.35 33.03 -32.45
CA ILE A 449 -55.82 32.27 -31.31
C ILE A 449 -56.89 31.25 -30.87
N PRO A 450 -56.61 29.93 -30.90
CA PRO A 450 -57.56 28.93 -30.45
C PRO A 450 -57.83 29.05 -28.94
N ASN A 451 -59.11 29.07 -28.56
CA ASN A 451 -59.57 29.15 -27.17
C ASN A 451 -59.21 27.86 -26.40
N GLU A 452 -58.74 27.98 -25.16
CA GLU A 452 -58.25 26.84 -24.36
C GLU A 452 -59.35 25.80 -24.02
N THR A 453 -60.62 26.18 -24.18
CA THR A 453 -61.80 25.33 -23.92
C THR A 453 -62.03 24.23 -24.95
N ASP A 454 -61.45 24.30 -26.15
CA ASP A 454 -61.68 23.30 -27.23
C ASP A 454 -60.84 22.01 -27.11
N LYS A 455 -59.89 21.93 -26.18
CA LYS A 455 -59.00 20.77 -26.05
C LYS A 455 -59.55 19.61 -25.20
N GLY A 456 -60.73 19.76 -24.61
CA GLY A 456 -61.36 18.74 -23.76
C GLY A 456 -61.96 17.54 -24.52
N SER A 457 -62.10 17.61 -25.85
CA SER A 457 -62.87 16.60 -26.61
C SER A 457 -62.05 15.51 -27.33
N GLN A 458 -60.71 15.62 -27.42
CA GLN A 458 -59.90 14.68 -28.24
C GLN A 458 -58.94 13.76 -27.47
N ALA A 459 -59.06 13.64 -26.14
CA ALA A 459 -58.16 12.80 -25.32
C ALA A 459 -58.67 11.37 -25.06
N SER A 460 -59.47 10.79 -25.97
CA SER A 460 -59.97 9.40 -25.87
C SER A 460 -59.71 8.61 -27.16
N LYS A 461 -58.44 8.44 -27.56
CA LYS A 461 -57.99 7.35 -28.46
C LYS A 461 -56.46 7.38 -28.58
N ALA A 462 -55.78 6.64 -27.73
CA ALA A 462 -54.45 6.06 -27.99
C ALA A 462 -54.07 5.12 -26.85
N THR A 463 -54.74 3.98 -26.78
CA THR A 463 -54.19 2.75 -26.20
C THR A 463 -53.60 1.97 -27.36
N PHE A 464 -52.28 1.76 -27.36
CA PHE A 464 -51.58 0.53 -27.73
C PHE A 464 -50.09 0.67 -27.38
#